data_AF-A0A8T1F0Q2-F1
#
_entry.id   AF-A0A8T1F0Q2-F1
#
_cell.length_a   1.000
_cell.length_b   1.000
_cell.length_c   1.000
_cell.angle_alpha   90.00
_cell.angle_beta   90.00
_cell.angle_gamma   90.00
#
_symmetry.space_group_name_H-M   'P 1'
#
loop_
_entity.id
_entity.type
_entity.pdbx_description
1 polymer ?
#
loop_
_entity_poly.entity_id
_entity_poly.type
_entity_poly.pdbx_seq_one_letter_code
_entity_poly.pdbx_strand_id
1 'polypeptide(L)'
;MLFLPTGFALDVSSPTFKSEVLVLGKQAQGNALAFLKKHGSSAAAAGTALKALRKIHKLGKLNDHIAQYHDRLDQGAVVDPTPSAALPAFIRVKPSQ
;
A
#
# COMPACT_ATOMS: atom_id res chain seq x y z
N MET A 1 -3.02 1.71 0.17
CA MET A 1 -3.43 1.11 -1.12
C MET A 1 -2.36 0.25 -1.80
N LEU A 2 -1.09 0.30 -1.38
CA LEU A 2 0.04 -0.48 -1.92
C LEU A 2 -0.25 -1.96 -2.30
N PHE A 3 -1.11 -2.64 -1.53
CA PHE A 3 -1.45 -4.05 -1.73
C PHE A 3 -2.73 -4.27 -2.54
N LEU A 4 -3.16 -3.30 -3.34
CA LEU A 4 -4.24 -3.50 -4.30
C LEU A 4 -3.67 -4.06 -5.62
N PRO A 5 -4.21 -5.18 -6.12
CA PRO A 5 -3.73 -5.79 -7.36
C PRO A 5 -4.12 -4.97 -8.59
N THR A 6 -5.28 -4.32 -8.53
CA THR A 6 -5.77 -3.37 -9.53
C THR A 6 -5.46 -1.95 -9.06
N GLY A 7 -5.18 -1.04 -10.00
CA GLY A 7 -5.18 0.40 -9.70
C GLY A 7 -6.51 0.85 -9.10
N PHE A 8 -6.53 2.05 -8.54
CA PHE A 8 -7.73 2.63 -7.92
C PHE A 8 -7.77 4.13 -8.17
N ALA A 9 -8.94 4.71 -8.34
CA ALA A 9 -9.09 6.14 -8.41
C ALA A 9 -9.99 6.60 -7.27
N LEU A 10 -9.48 7.45 -6.38
CA LEU A 10 -10.26 8.09 -5.35
C LEU A 10 -10.47 9.56 -5.70
N ASP A 11 -11.72 9.99 -5.74
CA ASP A 11 -12.10 11.39 -5.87
C ASP A 11 -12.55 11.94 -4.51
N VAL A 12 -11.81 12.92 -3.98
CA VAL A 12 -12.10 13.58 -2.70
C VAL A 12 -13.39 14.40 -2.74
N SER A 13 -13.85 14.80 -3.92
CA SER A 13 -15.09 15.54 -4.12
C SER A 13 -16.31 14.63 -4.23
N SER A 14 -16.12 13.32 -4.37
CA SER A 14 -17.21 12.36 -4.50
C SER A 14 -17.96 12.18 -3.17
N PRO A 15 -19.31 12.15 -3.18
CA PRO A 15 -20.10 11.82 -1.99
C PRO A 15 -19.84 10.39 -1.48
N THR A 16 -19.35 9.49 -2.35
CA THR A 16 -19.03 8.09 -2.01
C THR A 16 -17.59 7.88 -1.54
N PHE A 17 -16.76 8.94 -1.52
CA PHE A 17 -15.33 8.87 -1.18
C PHE A 17 -15.05 8.05 0.09
N LYS A 18 -15.75 8.34 1.20
CA LYS A 18 -15.53 7.64 2.48
C LYS A 18 -15.83 6.14 2.37
N SER A 19 -16.88 5.78 1.64
CA SER A 19 -17.29 4.39 1.44
C SER A 19 -16.28 3.65 0.56
N GLU A 20 -15.80 4.29 -0.52
CA GLU A 20 -14.77 3.74 -1.40
C GLU A 20 -13.44 3.54 -0.66
N VAL A 21 -12.99 4.54 0.12
CA VAL A 21 -11.81 4.43 0.99
C VAL A 21 -11.95 3.24 1.95
N LEU A 22 -13.14 3.03 2.52
CA LEU A 22 -13.37 1.92 3.45
C LEU A 22 -13.29 0.56 2.75
N VAL A 23 -13.91 0.42 1.57
CA VAL A 23 -13.89 -0.83 0.79
C VAL A 23 -12.48 -1.16 0.32
N LEU A 24 -11.81 -0.20 -0.31
CA LEU A 24 -10.43 -0.34 -0.79
C LEU A 24 -9.46 -0.57 0.37
N GLY A 25 -9.67 0.12 1.50
CA GLY A 25 -8.89 -0.04 2.72
C GLY A 25 -8.98 -1.47 3.28
N LYS A 26 -10.19 -2.05 3.35
CA LYS A 26 -10.39 -3.43 3.79
C LYS A 26 -9.72 -4.44 2.86
N GLN A 27 -9.84 -4.25 1.54
CA GLN A 27 -9.19 -5.11 0.56
C GLN A 27 -7.65 -5.03 0.66
N ALA A 28 -7.11 -3.82 0.72
CA ALA A 28 -5.67 -3.60 0.88
C ALA A 28 -5.14 -4.20 2.20
N GLN A 29 -5.90 -4.08 3.29
CA GLN A 29 -5.55 -4.69 4.56
C GLN A 29 -5.50 -6.23 4.46
N GLY A 30 -6.53 -6.85 3.87
CA GLY A 30 -6.56 -8.30 3.67
C GLY A 30 -5.35 -8.81 2.88
N ASN A 31 -5.01 -8.11 1.79
CA ASN A 31 -3.86 -8.46 0.96
C ASN A 31 -2.53 -8.22 1.69
N ALA A 32 -2.40 -7.16 2.47
CA ALA A 32 -1.22 -6.90 3.29
C ALA A 32 -1.00 -8.00 4.33
N LEU A 33 -2.07 -8.47 4.98
CA LEU A 33 -1.99 -9.58 5.95
C LEU A 33 -1.61 -10.90 5.27
N ALA A 34 -2.15 -11.18 4.09
CA ALA A 34 -1.77 -12.35 3.30
C ALA A 34 -0.29 -12.30 2.89
N PHE A 35 0.20 -11.13 2.46
CA PHE A 35 1.60 -10.90 2.15
C PHE A 35 2.50 -11.12 3.37
N LEU A 36 2.14 -10.57 4.54
CA LEU A 36 2.88 -10.78 5.77
C LEU A 36 2.98 -12.27 6.13
N LYS A 37 1.87 -13.01 6.04
CA LYS A 37 1.84 -14.46 6.29
C LYS A 37 2.74 -15.22 5.32
N LYS A 38 2.71 -14.89 4.02
CA LYS A 38 3.59 -15.47 2.98
C LYS A 38 5.08 -15.25 3.30
N HIS A 39 5.40 -14.15 3.97
CA HIS A 39 6.75 -13.82 4.42
C HIS A 39 7.06 -14.21 5.88
N GLY A 40 6.25 -15.09 6.47
CA GLY A 40 6.51 -15.68 7.80
C GLY A 40 6.07 -14.81 8.99
N SER A 41 5.25 -13.78 8.77
CA SER A 41 4.74 -12.92 9.84
C SER A 41 3.23 -13.08 10.04
N SER A 42 2.82 -13.37 11.27
CA SER A 42 1.41 -13.42 11.70
C SER A 42 0.91 -12.08 12.27
N ALA A 43 1.63 -10.98 12.02
CA ALA A 43 1.28 -9.67 12.56
C ALA A 43 -0.08 -9.18 12.02
N ALA A 44 -1.02 -8.93 12.91
CA ALA A 44 -2.38 -8.46 12.57
C ALA A 44 -2.67 -7.02 13.01
N ALA A 45 -2.04 -6.56 14.11
CA ALA A 45 -2.20 -5.20 14.59
C ALA A 45 -1.39 -4.22 13.71
N ALA A 46 -1.92 -3.01 13.49
CA ALA A 46 -1.33 -2.03 12.57
C ALA A 46 0.15 -1.73 12.89
N GLY A 47 0.49 -1.53 14.16
CA GLY A 47 1.86 -1.24 14.58
C GLY A 47 2.84 -2.40 14.35
N THR A 48 2.41 -3.64 14.62
CA THR A 48 3.26 -4.82 14.43
C THR A 48 3.36 -5.20 12.95
N ALA A 49 2.28 -5.03 12.19
CA ALA A 49 2.28 -5.18 10.74
C ALA A 49 3.24 -4.19 10.07
N LEU A 50 3.23 -2.92 10.47
CA LEU A 50 4.19 -1.92 9.97
C LEU A 50 5.64 -2.28 10.31
N LYS A 51 5.89 -2.77 11.53
CA LYS A 51 7.23 -3.26 11.93
C LYS A 51 7.68 -4.45 11.07
N ALA A 52 6.78 -5.37 10.76
CA ALA A 52 7.06 -6.51 9.88
C ALA A 52 7.33 -6.05 8.44
N LEU A 53 6.52 -5.14 7.89
CA LEU A 53 6.73 -4.55 6.57
C LEU A 53 8.09 -3.86 6.45
N ARG A 54 8.52 -3.10 7.47
CA ARG A 54 9.86 -2.50 7.50
C ARG A 54 10.97 -3.55 7.43
N LYS A 55 10.83 -4.68 8.14
CA LYS A 55 11.80 -5.78 8.07
C LYS A 55 11.83 -6.41 6.68
N ILE A 56 10.67 -6.66 6.09
CA ILE A 56 10.55 -7.26 4.75
C ILE A 56 11.13 -6.31 3.69
N HIS A 57 10.90 -5.00 3.81
CA HIS A 57 11.49 -3.99 2.94
C HIS A 57 13.02 -3.96 3.04
N LYS A 58 13.60 -4.08 4.24
CA LYS A 58 15.07 -4.20 4.38
C LYS A 58 15.66 -5.41 3.65
N LEU A 59 14.86 -6.44 3.41
CA LEU A 59 15.25 -7.62 2.63
C LEU A 59 14.97 -7.46 1.12
N GLY A 60 14.54 -6.28 0.66
CA GLY A 60 14.20 -5.98 -0.74
C GLY A 60 12.87 -6.57 -1.21
N LYS A 61 12.24 -7.46 -0.42
CA LYS A 61 11.03 -8.22 -0.83
C LYS A 61 9.76 -7.38 -0.95
N LEU A 62 9.78 -6.13 -0.48
CA LEU A 62 8.68 -5.18 -0.65
C LEU A 62 8.91 -4.22 -1.83
N ASN A 63 10.13 -4.18 -2.39
CA ASN A 63 10.51 -3.20 -3.41
C ASN A 63 9.66 -3.35 -4.67
N ASP A 64 9.37 -4.58 -5.10
CA ASP A 64 8.53 -4.83 -6.27
C ASP A 64 7.11 -4.27 -6.11
N HIS A 65 6.52 -4.39 -4.92
CA HIS A 65 5.19 -3.82 -4.65
C HIS A 65 5.23 -2.29 -4.66
N ILE A 66 6.30 -1.71 -4.11
CA ILE A 66 6.49 -0.25 -4.11
C ILE A 66 6.70 0.24 -5.54
N ALA A 67 7.57 -0.40 -6.32
CA ALA A 67 7.81 -0.07 -7.72
C ALA A 67 6.51 -0.13 -8.54
N GLN A 68 5.76 -1.24 -8.46
CA GLN A 68 4.48 -1.38 -9.16
C GLN A 68 3.44 -0.34 -8.72
N TYR A 69 3.48 0.11 -7.46
CA TYR A 69 2.59 1.17 -7.00
C TYR A 69 2.96 2.52 -7.62
N HIS A 70 4.26 2.86 -7.65
CA HIS A 70 4.75 4.07 -8.32
C HIS A 70 4.50 4.03 -9.84
N ASP A 71 4.73 2.89 -10.50
CA ASP A 71 4.41 2.74 -11.93
C ASP A 71 2.93 3.02 -12.23
N ARG A 72 2.03 2.54 -11.35
CA ARG A 72 0.59 2.78 -11.50
C ARG A 72 0.19 4.23 -11.21
N LEU A 73 0.91 4.92 -10.32
CA LEU A 73 0.75 6.37 -10.12
C LEU A 73 1.18 7.12 -11.38
N ASP A 74 2.35 6.79 -11.93
CA ASP A 74 2.91 7.44 -13.13
C ASP A 74 2.00 7.25 -14.35
N GLN A 75 1.36 6.07 -14.46
CA GLN A 75 0.41 5.75 -15.54
C GLN A 75 -0.99 6.35 -15.34
N GLY A 76 -1.27 7.01 -14.21
CA GLY A 76 -2.62 7.50 -13.87
C GLY A 76 -3.63 6.39 -13.58
N ALA A 77 -3.21 5.12 -13.50
CA ALA A 77 -4.05 4.01 -13.07
C ALA A 77 -4.35 4.05 -11.57
N VAL A 78 -3.59 4.84 -10.81
CA VAL A 78 -3.83 5.15 -9.41
C VAL A 78 -4.02 6.66 -9.22
N VAL A 79 -5.13 7.05 -8.61
CA VAL A 79 -5.34 8.40 -8.06
C VAL A 79 -5.43 8.26 -6.55
N ASP A 80 -4.27 8.39 -5.88
CA ASP A 80 -4.19 8.39 -4.42
C ASP A 80 -4.13 9.83 -3.90
N PRO A 81 -5.17 10.34 -3.23
CA PRO A 81 -5.15 11.67 -2.63
C PRO A 81 -4.30 11.73 -1.35
N THR A 82 -3.75 10.61 -0.89
CA THR A 82 -2.90 10.55 0.31
C THR A 82 -1.63 11.36 0.09
N PRO A 83 -1.37 12.42 0.88
CA PRO A 83 -0.13 13.16 0.78
C PRO A 83 1.06 12.24 1.05
N SER A 84 2.16 12.41 0.31
CA SER A 84 3.38 11.59 0.50
C SER A 84 3.89 11.60 1.96
N ALA A 85 3.70 12.72 2.68
CA ALA A 85 4.04 12.84 4.09
C ALA A 85 3.26 11.88 5.01
N ALA A 86 2.03 11.48 4.64
CA ALA A 86 1.22 10.53 5.39
C ALA A 86 1.62 9.07 5.12
N LEU A 87 2.38 8.79 4.05
CA LEU A 87 2.91 7.46 3.76
C LEU A 87 4.15 7.16 4.64
N PRO A 88 4.36 5.89 5.04
CA PRO A 88 5.60 5.47 5.67
C PRO A 88 6.82 5.80 4.80
N ALA A 89 7.89 6.30 5.41
CA ALA A 89 9.07 6.81 4.70
C ALA A 89 9.63 5.84 3.63
N PHE A 90 9.60 4.53 3.89
CA PHE A 90 10.10 3.50 2.98
C PHE A 90 9.22 3.23 1.75
N ILE A 91 8.03 3.84 1.66
CA ILE A 91 7.11 3.73 0.51
C ILE A 91 7.09 5.03 -0.31
N ARG A 92 7.53 6.15 0.28
CA ARG A 92 7.45 7.50 -0.33
C ARG A 92 8.21 7.63 -1.63
N VAL A 93 9.25 6.81 -1.82
CA VAL A 93 10.16 6.89 -2.96
C VAL A 93 10.15 5.55 -3.68
N LYS A 94 10.17 5.59 -5.01
CA LYS A 94 10.38 4.41 -5.84
C LYS A 94 11.78 3.84 -5.55
N PRO A 95 11.91 2.55 -5.18
CA PRO A 95 13.22 1.96 -4.95
C PRO A 95 14.03 2.01 -6.25
N SER A 96 15.29 2.42 -6.16
CA SER A 96 16.23 2.31 -7.29
C SER A 96 16.45 0.82 -7.56
N GLN A 97 16.29 0.42 -8.83
CA GLN A 97 16.70 -0.90 -9.32
C GLN A 97 18.21 -1.07 -9.15
#